data_AF-A0A1E9DD70-F1
#
_entry.id   AF-A0A1E9DD70-F1
#
_cell.length_a   1.000
_cell.length_b   1.000
_cell.length_c   1.000
_cell.angle_alpha   90.00
_cell.angle_beta   90.00
_cell.angle_gamma   90.00
#
_symmetry.space_group_name_H-M   'P 1'
#
loop_
_entity.id
_entity.type
_entity.pdbx_description
1 polymer ?
#
loop_
_entity_poly.entity_id
_entity_poly.type
_entity_poly.pdbx_seq_one_letter_code
_entity_poly.pdbx_strand_id
1 'polypeptide(L)'
;MFRRHSLDEISKKTRNKDKNRKRNRILNFRVSEEEYDLINKKIEISGLKKQDYFLQMLLNHEVKLVSDYRLSDNIAKEIFQLAKAIKKFGKLNDDETDILIYILEIYEEIKKEKSPYYKE
;
A
#
# COMPACT_ATOMS: atom_id res chain seq x y z
N MET A 1 2.04 -7.84 44.35
CA MET A 1 1.19 -8.67 43.48
C MET A 1 1.84 -10.04 43.31
N PHE A 2 1.17 -11.12 43.72
CA PHE A 2 1.68 -12.49 43.56
C PHE A 2 1.43 -12.99 42.13
N ARG A 3 2.46 -12.97 41.29
CA ARG A 3 2.42 -13.59 39.96
C ARG A 3 2.93 -15.03 40.08
N ARG A 4 2.21 -16.02 39.54
CA ARG A 4 2.62 -17.43 39.58
C ARG A 4 3.90 -17.62 38.76
N HIS A 5 4.93 -18.27 39.31
CA HIS A 5 6.21 -18.53 38.65
C HIS A 5 6.09 -19.29 37.32
N SER A 6 5.05 -20.13 37.16
CA SER A 6 4.75 -20.80 35.90
C SER A 6 4.43 -19.84 34.76
N LEU A 7 3.85 -18.67 35.04
CA LEU A 7 3.59 -17.62 34.05
C LEU A 7 4.90 -16.93 33.60
N ASP A 8 5.90 -16.83 34.47
CA ASP A 8 7.18 -16.24 34.13
C ASP A 8 7.97 -17.14 33.17
N GLU A 9 7.95 -18.46 33.40
CA GLU A 9 8.55 -19.46 32.50
C GLU A 9 7.87 -19.49 31.12
N ILE A 10 6.55 -19.41 31.08
CA ILE A 10 5.79 -19.27 29.82
C ILE A 10 6.18 -17.97 29.10
N SER A 11 6.28 -16.85 29.84
CA SER A 11 6.68 -15.57 29.23
C SER A 11 8.10 -15.61 28.66
N LYS A 12 9.06 -16.26 29.34
CA LYS A 12 10.45 -16.43 28.89
C LYS A 12 10.54 -17.35 27.66
N LYS A 13 9.78 -18.44 27.60
CA LYS A 13 9.68 -19.31 26.41
C LYS A 13 9.12 -18.56 25.20
N THR A 14 8.12 -17.71 25.40
CA THR A 14 7.50 -16.94 24.31
C THR A 14 8.43 -15.83 23.79
N ARG A 15 9.20 -15.16 24.67
CA ARG A 15 10.22 -14.17 24.26
C ARG A 15 11.35 -14.77 23.40
N ASN A 16 11.69 -16.04 23.60
CA ASN A 16 12.69 -16.71 22.76
C ASN A 16 12.21 -17.00 21.32
N LYS A 17 10.91 -16.90 21.01
CA LYS A 17 10.41 -16.99 19.61
C LYS A 17 10.68 -15.74 18.78
N ASP A 18 10.99 -14.60 19.40
CA ASP A 18 11.30 -13.37 18.66
C ASP A 18 12.67 -13.41 17.95
N LYS A 19 13.54 -14.39 18.28
CA LYS A 19 14.88 -14.53 17.68
C LYS A 19 14.88 -14.93 16.20
N ASN A 20 13.78 -15.46 15.66
CA ASN A 20 13.66 -15.89 14.26
C ASN A 20 12.80 -14.96 13.37
N ARG A 21 12.40 -13.78 13.87
CA ARG A 21 11.60 -12.83 13.07
C ARG A 21 12.51 -11.93 12.23
N LYS A 22 12.40 -12.02 10.91
CA LYS A 22 13.10 -11.11 9.97
C LYS A 22 12.73 -9.63 10.18
N ARG A 23 11.50 -9.35 10.61
CA ARG A 23 10.98 -8.00 10.89
C ARG A 23 10.39 -7.97 12.30
N ASN A 24 11.21 -7.60 13.28
CA ASN A 24 10.85 -7.63 14.71
C ASN A 24 10.43 -6.27 15.28
N ARG A 25 10.50 -5.19 14.48
CA ARG A 25 10.09 -3.85 14.88
C ARG A 25 8.74 -3.49 14.27
N ILE A 26 7.90 -2.83 15.07
CA ILE A 26 6.59 -2.30 14.65
C ILE A 26 6.73 -0.78 14.51
N LEU A 27 6.17 -0.25 13.42
CA LEU A 27 6.12 1.17 13.11
C LEU A 27 4.64 1.56 13.03
N ASN A 28 4.18 2.46 13.89
CA ASN A 28 2.79 2.91 13.94
C ASN A 28 2.75 4.43 13.78
N PHE A 29 1.77 4.91 13.02
CA PHE A 29 1.51 6.33 12.83
C PHE A 29 0.11 6.68 13.34
N ARG A 30 -0.08 7.93 13.75
CA ARG A 30 -1.40 8.51 13.93
C ARG A 30 -1.77 9.21 12.64
N VAL A 31 -2.98 8.97 12.17
CA VAL A 31 -3.54 9.54 10.95
C VAL A 31 -4.95 10.03 11.23
N SER A 32 -5.40 11.02 10.48
CA SER A 32 -6.82 11.40 10.44
C SER A 32 -7.64 10.30 9.77
N GLU A 33 -8.97 10.41 9.86
CA GLU A 33 -9.88 9.47 9.22
C GLU A 33 -9.80 9.57 7.69
N GLU A 34 -9.71 10.79 7.16
CA GLU A 34 -9.52 11.07 5.72
C GLU A 34 -8.21 10.48 5.19
N GLU A 35 -7.10 10.67 5.91
CA GLU A 35 -5.79 10.11 5.57
C GLU A 35 -5.81 8.58 5.58
N TYR A 36 -6.50 7.98 6.56
CA TYR A 36 -6.63 6.53 6.66
C TYR A 36 -7.36 5.92 5.46
N ASP A 37 -8.46 6.55 5.04
CA ASP A 37 -9.25 6.11 3.90
C ASP A 37 -8.47 6.24 2.59
N LEU A 38 -7.78 7.37 2.39
CA LEU A 38 -6.93 7.60 1.22
C LEU A 38 -5.83 6.54 1.12
N ILE A 39 -5.15 6.24 2.23
CA ILE A 39 -4.09 5.23 2.29
C ILE A 39 -4.64 3.84 1.97
N ASN A 40 -5.78 3.45 2.54
CA ASN A 40 -6.36 2.14 2.25
C ASN A 40 -6.75 2.00 0.78
N LYS A 41 -7.28 3.07 0.19
CA LYS A 41 -7.63 3.10 -1.23
C LYS A 41 -6.40 2.95 -2.13
N LYS A 42 -5.30 3.66 -1.83
CA LYS A 42 -4.02 3.50 -2.53
C LYS A 42 -3.47 2.07 -2.43
N ILE A 43 -3.57 1.45 -1.24
CA ILE A 43 -3.15 0.05 -1.04
C ILE A 43 -4.00 -0.90 -1.88
N GLU A 44 -5.32 -0.73 -1.91
CA GLU A 44 -6.22 -1.56 -2.72
C GLU A 44 -5.92 -1.44 -4.22
N ILE A 45 -5.71 -0.22 -4.72
CA ILE A 45 -5.33 0.05 -6.12
C ILE A 45 -4.00 -0.62 -6.45
N SER A 46 -3.00 -0.53 -5.56
CA SER A 46 -1.69 -1.15 -5.78
C SER A 46 -1.72 -2.68 -5.84
N GLY A 47 -2.76 -3.32 -5.28
CA GLY A 47 -2.86 -4.78 -5.17
C GLY A 47 -1.85 -5.41 -4.20
N LEU A 48 -1.07 -4.60 -3.47
CA LEU A 48 -0.06 -5.06 -2.52
C LEU A 48 -0.67 -5.30 -1.13
N LYS A 49 -0.01 -6.16 -0.34
CA LYS A 49 -0.33 -6.27 1.09
C LYS A 49 0.10 -4.99 1.80
N LYS A 50 -0.67 -4.53 2.80
CA LYS A 50 -0.36 -3.32 3.60
C LYS A 50 1.11 -3.22 4.02
N GLN A 51 1.66 -4.31 4.56
CA GLN A 51 3.06 -4.34 5.01
C GLN A 51 4.06 -4.17 3.85
N ASP A 52 3.81 -4.81 2.71
CA ASP A 52 4.68 -4.73 1.55
C ASP A 52 4.57 -3.36 0.86
N TYR A 53 3.36 -2.79 0.82
CA TYR A 53 3.11 -1.42 0.35
C TYR A 53 3.91 -0.39 1.14
N PHE A 54 3.79 -0.38 2.47
CA PHE A 54 4.52 0.57 3.30
C PHE A 54 6.04 0.35 3.26
N LEU A 55 6.48 -0.92 3.22
CA LEU A 55 7.92 -1.19 3.09
C LEU A 55 8.47 -0.72 1.75
N GLN A 56 7.75 -0.94 0.65
CA GLN A 56 8.15 -0.42 -0.65
C GLN A 56 8.14 1.11 -0.62
N MET A 57 7.00 1.73 -0.30
CA MET A 57 6.85 3.19 -0.26
C MET A 57 7.90 3.91 0.61
N LEU A 58 8.28 3.33 1.75
CA LEU A 58 9.25 3.96 2.68
C LEU A 58 10.71 3.64 2.38
N LEU A 59 11.03 2.48 1.78
CA LEU A 59 12.42 2.05 1.53
C LEU A 59 12.85 2.23 0.07
N ASN A 60 11.92 2.07 -0.86
CA ASN A 60 12.12 2.22 -2.28
C ASN A 60 11.20 3.37 -2.71
N HIS A 61 11.78 4.51 -3.07
CA HIS A 61 11.02 5.59 -3.70
C HIS A 61 10.28 5.17 -5.01
N GLU A 62 10.41 3.90 -5.43
CA GLU A 62 9.71 3.26 -6.55
C GLU A 62 8.96 2.01 -6.05
N VAL A 63 7.63 2.05 -6.13
CA VAL A 63 6.76 0.90 -5.85
C VAL A 63 6.85 -0.03 -7.05
N LYS A 64 7.71 -1.05 -6.98
CA LYS A 64 7.85 -2.05 -8.05
C LYS A 64 6.56 -2.87 -8.17
N LEU A 65 5.69 -2.46 -9.07
CA LEU A 65 4.44 -3.13 -9.38
C LEU A 65 4.68 -4.34 -10.28
N VAL A 66 4.32 -5.52 -9.80
CA VAL A 66 4.28 -6.71 -10.65
C VAL A 66 2.99 -6.65 -11.46
N SER A 67 3.08 -6.59 -12.79
CA SER A 67 1.92 -6.53 -13.66
C SER A 67 1.07 -7.82 -13.58
N ASP A 68 0.03 -7.81 -12.74
CA ASP A 68 -1.01 -8.85 -12.67
C ASP A 68 -2.29 -8.34 -13.36
N TYR A 69 -3.08 -9.23 -13.95
CA TYR A 69 -4.36 -8.92 -14.60
C TYR A 69 -5.32 -8.19 -13.65
N ARG A 70 -5.25 -8.49 -12.36
CA ARG A 70 -6.04 -7.81 -11.31
C ARG A 70 -5.69 -6.33 -11.16
N LEU A 71 -4.43 -5.97 -11.36
CA LEU A 71 -3.98 -4.58 -11.29
C LEU A 71 -4.57 -3.77 -12.45
N SER A 72 -4.54 -4.32 -13.67
CA SER A 72 -5.16 -3.67 -14.82
C SER A 72 -6.67 -3.48 -14.67
N ASP A 73 -7.37 -4.47 -14.11
CA ASP A 73 -8.81 -4.37 -13.86
C ASP A 73 -9.14 -3.34 -12.79
N ASN A 74 -8.35 -3.26 -11.72
CA ASN A 74 -8.53 -2.26 -10.67
C ASN A 74 -8.27 -0.84 -11.18
N ILE A 75 -7.19 -0.65 -11.96
CA ILE A 75 -6.89 0.64 -12.61
C ILE A 75 -8.04 1.04 -13.55
N ALA A 76 -8.52 0.12 -14.39
CA ALA A 76 -9.61 0.42 -15.33
C ALA A 76 -10.91 0.82 -14.61
N LYS A 77 -11.25 0.13 -13.51
CA LYS A 77 -12.41 0.48 -12.68
C LYS A 77 -12.28 1.88 -12.08
N GLU A 78 -11.10 2.22 -11.58
CA GLU A 78 -10.90 3.49 -10.89
C GLU A 78 -10.88 4.67 -11.86
N ILE A 79 -10.25 4.50 -13.04
CA ILE A 79 -10.35 5.46 -14.14
C ILE A 79 -11.81 5.68 -14.55
N PHE A 80 -12.62 4.61 -14.60
CA PHE A 80 -14.03 4.72 -14.96
C PHE A 80 -14.85 5.49 -13.90
N GLN A 81 -14.55 5.30 -12.61
CA GLN A 81 -15.19 6.05 -11.52
C GLN A 81 -14.85 7.54 -11.59
N LEU A 82 -13.56 7.88 -11.79
CA LEU A 82 -13.10 9.26 -11.93
C LEU A 82 -13.69 9.92 -13.19
N ALA A 83 -13.74 9.21 -14.32
CA ALA A 83 -14.38 9.72 -15.53
C ALA A 83 -15.88 9.98 -15.34
N LYS A 84 -16.56 9.16 -14.52
CA LYS A 84 -17.97 9.37 -14.16
C LYS A 84 -18.14 10.59 -13.24
N ALA A 85 -17.22 10.82 -12.30
CA ALA A 85 -17.21 12.01 -11.46
C ALA A 85 -17.02 13.29 -12.30
N ILE A 86 -16.05 13.30 -13.21
CA ILE A 86 -15.82 14.41 -14.16
C ILE A 86 -17.06 14.64 -15.03
N LYS A 87 -17.68 13.59 -15.58
CA LYS A 87 -18.89 13.72 -16.40
C LYS A 87 -20.07 14.30 -15.63
N LYS A 88 -20.16 14.04 -14.33
CA LYS A 88 -21.30 14.45 -13.49
C LYS A 88 -21.11 15.85 -12.89
N PHE A 89 -19.89 16.19 -12.46
CA PHE A 89 -19.62 17.42 -11.70
C PHE A 89 -18.67 18.39 -12.42
N GLY A 90 -18.05 17.97 -13.52
CA GLY A 90 -17.13 18.79 -14.31
C GLY A 90 -15.76 19.04 -13.67
N LYS A 91 -15.56 18.61 -12.42
CA LYS A 91 -14.34 18.78 -11.62
C LYS A 91 -14.18 17.59 -10.68
N LEU A 92 -12.93 17.25 -10.38
CA LEU A 92 -12.55 16.33 -9.31
C LEU A 92 -12.32 17.14 -8.03
N ASN A 93 -12.53 16.53 -6.86
CA ASN A 93 -12.06 17.09 -5.60
C ASN A 93 -10.55 16.82 -5.41
N ASP A 94 -9.95 17.37 -4.35
CA ASP A 94 -8.50 17.28 -4.13
C ASP A 94 -8.03 15.82 -3.97
N ASP A 95 -8.77 15.01 -3.19
CA ASP A 95 -8.47 13.58 -2.98
C ASP A 95 -8.59 12.75 -4.28
N GLU A 96 -9.63 12.97 -5.07
CA GLU A 96 -9.84 12.32 -6.36
C GLU A 96 -8.74 12.71 -7.36
N THR A 97 -8.25 13.95 -7.27
CA THR A 97 -7.13 14.44 -8.09
C THR A 97 -5.84 13.74 -7.70
N ASP A 98 -5.57 13.60 -6.40
CA ASP A 98 -4.41 12.85 -5.89
C ASP A 98 -4.46 11.37 -6.27
N ILE A 99 -5.64 10.76 -6.24
CA ILE A 99 -5.85 9.38 -6.68
C ILE A 99 -5.60 9.25 -8.19
N LEU A 100 -6.07 10.21 -8.99
CA LEU A 100 -5.85 10.22 -10.43
C LEU A 100 -4.35 10.32 -10.76
N ILE A 101 -3.63 11.23 -10.11
CA ILE A 101 -2.17 11.38 -10.28
C ILE A 101 -1.47 10.07 -9.95
N TYR A 102 -1.83 9.45 -8.82
CA TYR A 102 -1.26 8.17 -8.41
C TYR A 102 -1.52 7.05 -9.44
N ILE A 103 -2.73 6.98 -9.99
CA ILE A 103 -3.05 6.00 -11.05
C ILE A 103 -2.23 6.25 -12.32
N LEU A 104 -2.00 7.51 -12.68
CA LEU A 104 -1.19 7.86 -13.85
C LEU A 104 0.27 7.48 -13.67
N GLU A 105 0.85 7.70 -12.48
CA GLU A 105 2.21 7.26 -12.13
C GLU A 105 2.35 5.74 -12.28
N ILE A 106 1.39 4.99 -11.72
CA ILE A 106 1.31 3.53 -11.87
C ILE A 106 1.25 3.12 -13.35
N TYR A 107 0.42 3.80 -14.14
CA TYR A 107 0.26 3.49 -15.56
C TYR A 107 1.53 3.75 -16.36
N GLU A 108 2.24 4.86 -16.08
CA GLU A 108 3.53 5.15 -16.70
C GLU A 108 4.57 4.08 -16.39
N GLU A 109 4.61 3.61 -15.14
CA GLU A 109 5.55 2.57 -14.71
C GLU A 109 5.29 1.23 -15.41
N ILE A 110 4.01 0.82 -15.51
CA ILE A 110 3.60 -0.35 -16.31
C ILE A 110 3.96 -0.18 -17.80
N LYS A 111 3.82 1.03 -18.36
CA LYS A 111 4.18 1.32 -19.75
C LYS A 111 5.69 1.26 -19.98
N LYS A 112 6.50 1.75 -19.03
CA LYS A 112 7.96 1.65 -19.06
C LYS A 112 8.42 0.19 -19.03
N GLU A 113 7.82 -0.66 -18.19
CA GLU A 113 8.13 -2.10 -18.16
C GLU A 113 7.80 -2.83 -19.47
N LYS A 114 6.72 -2.44 -20.17
CA LYS A 114 6.33 -3.04 -21.45
C LYS A 114 7.14 -2.53 -22.65
N SER A 115 7.85 -1.41 -22.53
CA SER A 115 8.65 -0.85 -23.63
C SER A 115 10.10 -1.36 -23.57
N PRO A 116 10.57 -2.19 -24.53
CA PRO A 116 11.97 -2.64 -24.57
C PRO A 116 12.97 -1.52 -24.90
N TYR A 117 12.53 -0.29 -25.12
CA TYR A 117 13.35 0.83 -25.59
C TYR A 117 13.98 1.71 -24.48
N TYR A 118 13.74 1.42 -23.20
CA TYR A 118 14.29 2.21 -22.08
C TYR A 118 15.10 1.38 -21.07
N LYS A 119 15.69 0.26 -21.52
CA LYS A 119 16.75 -0.40 -20.76
C LYS A 119 18.09 0.19 -21.20
N GLU A 120 18.55 1.22 -20.51
CA GLU A 120 19.98 1.58 -20.41
C GLU A 120 20.52 1.11 -19.06
#